data_AF-A0A920P224-F1
#
_entry.id   AF-A0A920P224-F1
#
_cell.length_a   1.000
_cell.length_b   1.000
_cell.length_c   1.000
_cell.angle_alpha   90.00
_cell.angle_beta   90.00
_cell.angle_gamma   90.00
#
_symmetry.space_group_name_H-M   'P 1'
#
loop_
_entity.id
_entity.type
_entity.pdbx_description
1 polymer ?
#
loop_
_entity_poly.entity_id
_entity_poly.type
_entity_poly.pdbx_seq_one_letter_code
_entity_poly.pdbx_strand_id
1 'polypeptide(L)'
;MEGQAGATSLEDITFESVSSVPEIGYVMAERNDSVNAVLEDWYNYSITSHLLQPKPIVYAIRTADGRYAKLEILGYYCVGVLPGCTTFRYVYQGGGGTDVISN
;
A
#
# COMPACT_ATOMS: atom_id res chain seq x y z
N MET A 1 21.55 -11.74 3.43
CA MET A 1 20.42 -11.72 4.39
C MET A 1 19.19 -11.35 3.58
N GLU A 2 18.09 -12.10 3.71
CA GLU A 2 16.83 -11.77 3.03
C GLU A 2 16.13 -10.61 3.77
N GLY A 3 15.46 -9.73 3.03
CA GLY A 3 14.73 -8.59 3.61
C GLY A 3 13.45 -9.02 4.31
N GLN A 4 12.97 -8.20 5.25
CA GLN A 4 11.77 -8.48 6.06
C GLN A 4 10.49 -7.86 5.46
N ALA A 5 10.51 -7.53 4.17
CA ALA A 5 9.49 -6.71 3.55
C ALA A 5 8.15 -7.45 3.41
N GLY A 6 7.06 -6.73 3.63
CA GLY A 6 5.71 -7.24 3.43
C GLY A 6 4.64 -6.19 3.57
N ALA A 7 3.39 -6.57 3.31
CA ALA A 7 2.22 -5.69 3.36
C ALA A 7 1.04 -6.37 4.07
N THR A 8 0.14 -5.56 4.63
CA THR A 8 -1.19 -5.99 5.09
C THR A 8 -2.20 -4.85 4.85
N SER A 9 -3.46 -5.19 4.58
CA SER A 9 -4.53 -4.20 4.37
C SER A 9 -5.16 -3.80 5.71
N LEU A 10 -5.45 -2.52 5.85
CA LEU A 10 -6.25 -1.94 6.93
C LEU A 10 -7.61 -1.56 6.32
N GLU A 11 -8.55 -2.50 6.34
CA GLU A 11 -9.87 -2.32 5.75
C GLU A 11 -10.77 -1.41 6.60
N ASP A 12 -11.78 -0.82 5.97
CA ASP A 12 -12.79 0.05 6.60
C ASP A 12 -12.24 1.24 7.43
N ILE A 13 -11.04 1.69 7.09
CA ILE A 13 -10.30 2.74 7.79
C ILE A 13 -9.80 3.80 6.81
N THR A 14 -9.81 5.07 7.22
CA THR A 14 -9.27 6.17 6.41
C THR A 14 -7.78 6.34 6.67
N PHE A 15 -7.05 6.87 5.68
CA PHE A 15 -5.62 7.14 5.82
C PHE A 15 -5.30 8.02 7.02
N GLU A 16 -6.14 9.02 7.30
CA GLU A 16 -5.98 9.99 8.39
C GLU A 16 -6.17 9.35 9.77
N SER A 17 -7.05 8.35 9.91
CA SER A 17 -7.32 7.73 11.21
C SER A 17 -6.26 6.71 11.64
N VAL A 18 -5.40 6.26 10.72
CA VAL A 18 -4.27 5.37 11.05
C VAL A 18 -3.14 6.17 11.71
N SER A 19 -3.05 6.07 13.04
CA SER A 19 -1.95 6.63 13.83
C SER A 19 -0.82 5.63 14.09
N SER A 20 -1.08 4.33 13.98
CA SER A 20 -0.10 3.25 14.18
C SER A 20 -0.45 2.04 13.30
N VAL A 21 0.54 1.25 12.90
CA VAL A 21 0.36 -0.01 12.15
C VAL A 21 0.68 -1.26 13.01
N PRO A 22 0.18 -2.45 12.64
CA PRO A 22 0.53 -3.70 13.32
C PRO A 22 2.02 -4.03 13.20
N GLU A 23 2.56 -4.80 14.16
CA GLU A 23 3.93 -5.34 14.09
C GLU A 23 3.99 -6.72 13.38
N ILE A 24 2.84 -7.38 13.23
CA ILE A 24 2.71 -8.74 12.68
C ILE A 24 1.62 -8.80 11.60
N GLY A 25 1.57 -9.91 10.87
CA GLY A 25 0.53 -10.14 9.84
C GLY A 25 0.90 -9.64 8.45
N TYR A 26 2.16 -9.29 8.21
CA TYR A 26 2.65 -8.88 6.89
C TYR A 26 2.86 -10.09 5.98
N VAL A 27 2.21 -10.05 4.82
CA VAL A 27 2.42 -11.00 3.73
C VAL A 27 3.65 -10.57 2.94
N MET A 28 4.62 -11.46 2.74
CA MET A 28 5.80 -11.18 1.92
C MET A 28 5.48 -11.30 0.42
N ALA A 29 6.32 -10.70 -0.43
CA ALA A 29 6.24 -10.95 -1.86
C ALA A 29 6.53 -12.42 -2.21
N GLU A 30 5.97 -12.90 -3.31
CA GLU A 30 6.30 -14.23 -3.81
C GLU A 30 7.77 -14.30 -4.23
N ARG A 31 8.42 -15.45 -4.08
CA ARG A 31 9.87 -15.56 -4.34
C ARG A 31 10.24 -15.46 -5.82
N ASN A 32 9.31 -15.77 -6.73
CA ASN A 32 9.55 -15.85 -8.16
C ASN A 32 9.09 -14.61 -8.94
N ASP A 33 8.31 -13.73 -8.30
CA ASP A 33 7.83 -12.47 -8.87
C ASP A 33 7.85 -11.38 -7.79
N SER A 34 8.11 -10.13 -8.16
CA SER A 34 8.12 -9.00 -7.21
C SER A 34 6.70 -8.53 -6.87
N VAL A 35 5.75 -9.46 -6.81
CA VAL A 35 4.32 -9.22 -6.55
C VAL A 35 4.00 -9.59 -5.12
N ASN A 36 3.16 -8.78 -4.49
CA ASN A 36 2.61 -9.02 -3.16
C ASN A 36 1.09 -9.17 -3.27
N ALA A 37 0.56 -10.32 -2.84
CA ALA A 37 -0.88 -10.64 -2.97
C ALA A 37 -1.80 -9.60 -2.30
N VAL A 38 -1.35 -8.91 -1.25
CA VAL A 38 -2.12 -7.84 -0.58
C VAL A 38 -2.21 -6.60 -1.46
N LEU A 39 -1.13 -6.28 -2.19
CA LEU A 39 -1.04 -5.08 -3.02
C LEU A 39 -1.62 -5.29 -4.42
N GLU A 40 -1.81 -6.53 -4.86
CA GLU A 40 -2.34 -6.86 -6.19
C GLU A 40 -3.80 -6.40 -6.37
N ASP A 41 -4.59 -6.44 -5.29
CA ASP A 41 -6.03 -6.16 -5.30
C ASP A 41 -6.39 -4.67 -5.09
N TRP A 42 -5.49 -3.75 -5.46
CA TRP A 42 -5.61 -2.32 -5.15
C TRP A 42 -6.73 -1.56 -5.89
N TYR A 43 -7.42 -2.18 -6.85
CA TYR A 43 -8.35 -1.49 -7.74
C TYR A 43 -9.66 -2.26 -7.94
N ASN A 44 -10.71 -1.51 -8.26
CA ASN A 44 -11.93 -2.02 -8.89
C ASN A 44 -11.81 -1.87 -10.41
N TYR A 45 -12.09 -2.95 -11.14
CA TYR A 45 -12.16 -2.94 -12.59
C TYR A 45 -13.58 -2.60 -13.07
N SER A 46 -13.73 -1.56 -13.89
CA SER A 46 -15.00 -1.26 -14.55
C SER A 46 -15.10 -2.03 -15.87
N ILE A 47 -16.04 -2.98 -15.99
CA ILE A 47 -16.23 -3.71 -17.26
C ILE A 47 -16.77 -2.83 -18.40
N THR A 48 -17.41 -1.70 -18.07
CA THR A 48 -17.99 -0.78 -19.06
C THR A 48 -16.95 0.17 -19.63
N SER A 49 -16.08 0.72 -18.78
CA SER A 49 -15.05 1.70 -19.20
C SER A 49 -13.66 1.09 -19.37
N HIS A 50 -13.46 -0.13 -18.89
CA HIS A 50 -12.16 -0.80 -18.76
C HIS A 50 -11.15 -0.03 -17.90
N LEU A 51 -11.63 0.89 -17.05
CA LEU A 51 -10.78 1.67 -16.15
C LEU A 51 -10.54 0.98 -14.82
N LEU A 52 -9.32 1.16 -14.29
CA LEU A 52 -8.92 0.74 -12.94
C LEU A 52 -9.12 1.89 -11.97
N GLN A 53 -10.02 1.72 -11.01
CA GLN A 53 -10.28 2.73 -9.97
C GLN A 53 -9.66 2.27 -8.65
N PRO A 54 -8.75 3.03 -8.02
CA PRO A 54 -8.19 2.65 -6.73
C PRO A 54 -9.29 2.38 -5.70
N LYS A 55 -9.14 1.31 -4.94
CA LYS A 55 -9.96 1.06 -3.75
C LYS A 55 -9.50 1.97 -2.61
N PRO A 56 -10.40 2.40 -1.70
CA PRO A 56 -10.04 3.19 -0.52
C PRO A 56 -9.41 2.28 0.55
N ILE A 57 -8.26 1.69 0.24
CA ILE A 57 -7.53 0.76 1.12
C ILE A 57 -6.27 1.47 1.62
N VAL A 58 -6.08 1.45 2.94
CA VAL A 58 -4.80 1.81 3.54
C VAL A 58 -3.99 0.53 3.73
N TYR A 59 -2.77 0.52 3.24
CA TYR A 59 -1.84 -0.58 3.42
C TYR A 59 -0.84 -0.23 4.51
N ALA A 60 -0.67 -1.14 5.48
CA ALA A 60 0.51 -1.13 6.32
C ALA A 60 1.65 -1.85 5.59
N ILE A 61 2.83 -1.23 5.56
CA ILE A 61 4.01 -1.73 4.87
C ILE A 61 5.12 -1.93 5.89
N ARG A 62 5.74 -3.12 5.87
CA ARG A 62 7.03 -3.38 6.52
C ARG A 62 8.13 -3.33 5.47
N THR A 63 9.16 -2.53 5.71
CA THR A 63 10.30 -2.38 4.79
C THR A 63 11.29 -3.54 4.93
N ALA A 64 12.20 -3.66 3.97
CA ALA A 64 13.22 -4.71 3.96
C ALA A 64 14.11 -4.71 5.22
N ASP A 65 14.34 -3.54 5.80
CA ASP A 65 15.11 -3.34 7.04
C ASP A 65 14.24 -3.32 8.31
N GLY A 66 12.95 -3.68 8.21
CA GLY A 66 12.07 -3.91 9.36
C GLY A 66 11.40 -2.66 9.93
N ARG A 67 11.35 -1.56 9.18
CA ARG A 67 10.63 -0.33 9.54
C ARG A 67 9.22 -0.33 8.97
N TYR A 68 8.42 0.67 9.32
CA TYR A 68 7.00 0.70 9.02
C TYR A 68 6.57 1.93 8.23
N ALA A 69 5.56 1.77 7.39
CA ALA A 69 4.86 2.84 6.71
C ALA A 69 3.37 2.52 6.59
N LYS A 70 2.56 3.54 6.34
CA LYS A 70 1.23 3.39 5.73
C LYS A 70 1.24 3.97 4.32
N LEU A 71 0.45 3.39 3.41
CA LEU A 71 0.35 3.78 2.01
C LEU A 71 -1.11 3.70 1.54
N GLU A 72 -1.54 4.63 0.70
CA GLU A 72 -2.82 4.53 -0.03
C GLU A 72 -2.60 4.93 -1.49
N ILE A 73 -3.12 4.13 -2.41
CA ILE A 73 -3.06 4.39 -3.85
C ILE A 73 -4.21 5.33 -4.23
N LEU A 74 -3.87 6.45 -4.86
CA LEU A 74 -4.80 7.53 -5.23
C LEU A 74 -5.15 7.53 -6.72
N GLY A 75 -4.34 6.88 -7.55
CA GLY A 75 -4.52 6.92 -9.00
C GLY A 75 -3.49 6.09 -9.74
N TYR A 76 -3.77 5.84 -11.01
CA TYR A 76 -2.96 5.02 -11.91
C TYR A 76 -2.78 5.63 -13.30
N TYR A 77 -3.62 6.60 -13.65
CA TYR A 77 -3.63 7.20 -14.98
C TYR A 77 -2.93 8.55 -14.99
N CYS A 78 -2.14 8.79 -16.03
CA CYS A 78 -1.59 10.09 -16.37
C CYS A 78 -2.67 11.02 -16.92
N VAL A 79 -2.30 12.27 -17.22
CA VAL A 79 -3.15 13.21 -17.98
C VAL A 79 -3.61 12.56 -19.28
N GLY A 80 -4.90 12.69 -19.59
CA GLY A 80 -5.49 12.07 -20.79
C GLY A 80 -5.83 10.57 -20.65
N VAL A 81 -5.86 10.03 -19.42
CA VAL A 81 -6.25 8.63 -19.14
C VAL A 81 -5.26 7.60 -19.72
N LEU A 82 -3.98 7.96 -19.81
CA LEU A 82 -2.91 7.02 -20.18
C LEU A 82 -2.49 6.20 -18.96
N PRO A 83 -2.40 4.86 -19.02
CA PRO A 83 -2.07 4.02 -17.86
C PRO A 83 -0.59 4.17 -17.44
N GLY A 84 -0.29 3.94 -16.17
CA GLY A 84 1.09 3.79 -15.67
C GLY A 84 1.63 4.98 -14.86
N CYS A 85 0.84 6.02 -14.59
CA CYS A 85 1.20 7.07 -13.63
C CYS A 85 0.57 6.80 -12.26
N THR A 86 1.15 5.87 -11.51
CA THR A 86 0.67 5.58 -10.16
C THR A 86 0.94 6.75 -9.23
N THR A 87 -0.12 7.26 -8.61
CA THR A 87 -0.03 8.26 -7.54
C THR A 87 -0.47 7.60 -6.24
N PHE A 88 0.30 7.81 -5.18
CA PHE A 88 -0.02 7.30 -3.85
C PHE A 88 0.41 8.33 -2.80
N ARG A 89 -0.18 8.25 -1.63
CA ARG A 89 0.28 8.98 -0.43
C ARG A 89 0.82 7.98 0.59
N TYR A 90 1.76 8.44 1.41
CA TYR A 90 2.36 7.58 2.43
C TYR A 90 2.84 8.38 3.64
N VAL A 91 2.95 7.70 4.78
CA VAL A 91 3.71 8.15 5.94
C VAL A 91 4.70 7.04 6.29
N TYR A 92 5.97 7.39 6.44
CA TYR A 92 7.05 6.45 6.75
C TYR A 92 7.65 6.74 8.12
N GLN A 93 7.74 5.72 8.96
CA GLN A 93 8.32 5.80 10.29
C GLN A 93 9.79 5.37 10.27
N GLY A 94 10.68 6.36 10.16
CA GLY A 94 12.13 6.17 10.21
C GLY A 94 12.70 5.94 11.62
N GLY A 95 11.90 6.01 12.67
CA GLY A 95 12.35 5.77 14.05
C GLY A 95 12.40 4.30 14.47
N GLY A 96 11.81 3.40 13.68
CA GLY A 96 11.68 1.98 14.02
C GLY A 96 10.45 1.62 14.88
N GLY A 97 9.63 2.61 15.27
CA GLY A 97 8.31 2.39 15.86
C GLY A 97 7.23 2.14 14.80
N THR A 98 6.00 1.91 15.24
CA THR A 98 4.84 1.68 14.36
C THR A 98 4.00 2.94 14.12
N ASP A 99 4.33 4.06 14.76
CA ASP A 99 3.57 5.30 14.65
C ASP A 99 3.69 5.92 13.25
N VAL A 100 2.55 6.15 12.60
CA VAL A 100 2.44 6.64 11.21
C VAL A 100 1.41 7.78 11.10
N ILE A 101 1.48 8.74 12.00
CA ILE A 101 0.54 9.86 12.09
C ILE A 101 0.66 10.75 10.83
N SER A 102 -0.48 11.12 10.25
CA SER A 102 -0.53 12.11 9.16
C SER A 102 -0.30 13.52 9.73
N ASN A 103 0.56 14.32 9.08
CA ASN A 103 0.70 15.74 9.41
C ASN A 103 -0.49 16.58 8.90
#